data_AF-A0AAU4ZI24-F1
#
_entry.id   AF-A0AAU4ZI24-F1
#
_cell.length_a   1.000
_cell.length_b   1.000
_cell.length_c   1.000
_cell.angle_alpha   90.00
_cell.angle_beta   90.00
_cell.angle_gamma   90.00
#
_symmetry.space_group_name_H-M   'P 1'
#
loop_
_entity.id
_entity.type
_entity.pdbx_description
1 polymer ?
#
loop_
_entity_poly.entity_id
_entity_poly.type
_entity_poly.pdbx_seq_one_letter_code
_entity_poly.pdbx_strand_id
1 'polypeptide(L)'
;MITTTLPSWRHCGAGAGPADPVGCRGIRTGSRTACLAHLSAADRAACLAALGPGADVDLRGTAFSEDLLRALFDAVRDPVSGDPAFGEARFVGASFSGDTRFVGVSFSGAARFGGASFSGDAWFVGASFSGTARFGGAVFGGAARFDRAEFGADARFHNAEFKGPANFTKARFRGMGRFGEAVFSGAVEFGGTSFADTARFAGARFDAAPHLGPLVCGRLLDLSAAVFTEPVTIEAAAAEIACRRTRWESTAILRLRHARVDLTDSRLTQPIAVVGQFTPFASVPARAEEALGSDPVVRVASIRGVDASMLTLADLNLAECVFTGALHLDQLRLEGLSVFGTTPGGRRTRGLVPFRWTRRQVIEEERQWRALPGRAASARRGWGAPPPDPGAVPGLASLTTVYRQLRKAREDSKDEPGAADFYYGEMEMRRHSFGYRRAERWLLQAYWSLSGYGLRAARALAWLVTAMIVSVFALTLWGVPSSDPGAVTTGILPGTGRRITLSTDTPSPGLTGPLTERFTGERVEKSVQVVLNSVIFRASGQSLTTAGTYIEMTSRLIEPGFLALALLAVRGRLKR
;
A
#
# COMPACT_ATOMS: atom_id res chain seq x y z
N MET A 1 -21.88 -28.98 24.78
CA MET A 1 -21.17 -30.01 25.56
C MET A 1 -21.20 -29.61 27.02
N ILE A 2 -21.67 -30.48 27.92
CA ILE A 2 -21.68 -30.19 29.36
C ILE A 2 -20.22 -30.31 29.83
N THR A 3 -19.61 -29.19 30.24
CA THR A 3 -18.26 -29.20 30.80
C THR A 3 -18.28 -29.91 32.15
N THR A 4 -17.56 -31.02 32.27
CA THR A 4 -17.42 -31.81 33.51
C THR A 4 -16.49 -31.15 34.54
N THR A 5 -15.92 -30.00 34.21
CA THR A 5 -15.03 -29.23 35.09
C THR A 5 -15.82 -28.51 36.18
N LEU A 6 -15.44 -28.75 37.43
CA LEU A 6 -15.97 -28.05 38.60
C LEU A 6 -15.66 -26.54 38.52
N PRO A 7 -16.62 -25.65 38.83
CA PRO A 7 -16.37 -24.22 38.95
C PRO A 7 -15.38 -23.91 40.08
N SER A 8 -14.61 -22.84 39.94
CA SER A 8 -13.66 -22.38 40.98
C SER A 8 -14.31 -21.68 42.18
N TRP A 9 -15.64 -21.54 42.17
CA TRP A 9 -16.43 -20.92 43.25
C TRP A 9 -17.36 -21.92 43.91
N ARG A 10 -17.86 -21.56 45.09
CA ARG A 10 -18.89 -22.35 45.81
C ARG A 10 -20.19 -22.35 45.00
N HIS A 11 -20.43 -23.42 44.26
CA HIS A 11 -21.60 -23.56 43.39
C HIS A 11 -22.80 -24.23 44.09
N CYS A 12 -23.97 -24.09 43.49
CA CYS A 12 -25.24 -24.57 44.00
C CYS A 12 -25.29 -26.10 44.06
N GLY A 13 -24.85 -26.79 43.00
CA GLY A 13 -24.87 -28.25 42.93
C GLY A 13 -26.26 -28.88 42.83
N ALA A 14 -27.33 -28.08 42.74
CA ALA A 14 -28.68 -28.58 42.57
C ALA A 14 -28.80 -29.41 41.29
N GLY A 15 -29.46 -30.56 41.37
CA GLY A 15 -29.61 -31.49 40.24
C GLY A 15 -28.36 -32.29 39.90
N ALA A 16 -27.34 -32.34 40.77
CA ALA A 16 -26.18 -33.22 40.56
C ALA A 16 -26.61 -34.70 40.55
N GLY A 17 -26.15 -35.44 39.55
CA GLY A 17 -26.49 -36.84 39.35
C GLY A 17 -25.45 -37.58 38.49
N PRO A 18 -25.70 -38.85 38.12
CA PRO A 18 -24.71 -39.66 37.40
C PRO A 18 -24.30 -39.09 36.03
N ALA A 19 -25.21 -38.38 35.35
CA ALA A 19 -24.96 -37.78 34.03
C ALA A 19 -24.33 -36.37 34.09
N ASP A 20 -24.54 -35.62 35.18
CA ASP A 20 -23.86 -34.35 35.47
C ASP A 20 -23.50 -34.32 36.96
N PRO A 21 -22.31 -34.82 37.34
CA PRO A 21 -21.91 -34.92 38.74
C PRO A 21 -21.69 -33.55 39.40
N VAL A 22 -21.62 -32.47 38.61
CA VAL A 22 -21.45 -31.10 39.11
C VAL A 22 -22.79 -30.45 39.44
N GLY A 23 -23.85 -30.78 38.69
CA GLY A 23 -25.16 -30.12 38.79
C GLY A 23 -25.12 -28.63 38.46
N CYS A 24 -26.01 -27.85 39.08
CA CYS A 24 -26.09 -26.41 38.84
C CYS A 24 -24.80 -25.67 39.23
N ARG A 25 -24.18 -25.00 38.24
CA ARG A 25 -22.91 -24.27 38.38
C ARG A 25 -23.07 -22.86 38.96
N GLY A 26 -24.30 -22.45 39.28
CA GLY A 26 -24.61 -21.12 39.82
C GLY A 26 -23.95 -20.86 41.17
N ILE A 27 -23.40 -19.67 41.35
CA ILE A 27 -22.81 -19.24 42.62
C ILE A 27 -23.87 -19.17 43.71
N ARG A 28 -23.49 -19.60 44.91
CA ARG A 28 -24.34 -19.46 46.10
C ARG A 28 -24.53 -17.99 46.48
N THR A 29 -25.74 -17.60 46.85
CA THR A 29 -26.07 -16.21 47.21
C THR A 29 -25.85 -15.96 48.71
N GLY A 30 -24.77 -15.22 49.04
CA GLY A 30 -24.43 -14.90 50.43
C GLY A 30 -24.12 -16.15 51.27
N SER A 31 -24.77 -16.30 52.42
CA SER A 31 -24.65 -17.48 53.30
C SER A 31 -25.53 -18.67 52.89
N ARG A 32 -26.34 -18.54 51.84
CA ARG A 32 -27.30 -19.56 51.42
C ARG A 32 -26.62 -20.72 50.68
N THR A 33 -27.28 -21.87 50.64
CA THR A 33 -26.74 -23.10 50.02
C THR A 33 -26.99 -23.21 48.51
N ALA A 34 -27.91 -22.39 47.97
CA ALA A 34 -28.33 -22.42 46.57
C ALA A 34 -28.02 -21.10 45.83
N CYS A 35 -28.04 -21.16 44.50
CA CYS A 35 -27.95 -19.97 43.64
C CYS A 35 -29.30 -19.25 43.55
N LEU A 36 -29.30 -18.01 43.05
CA LEU A 36 -30.51 -17.18 42.94
C LEU A 36 -31.68 -17.89 42.23
N ALA A 37 -31.38 -18.75 41.25
CA ALA A 37 -32.38 -19.53 40.51
C ALA A 37 -33.04 -20.66 41.33
N HIS A 38 -32.29 -21.28 42.25
CA HIS A 38 -32.73 -22.44 43.06
C HIS A 38 -33.12 -22.06 44.50
N LEU A 39 -33.14 -20.76 44.83
CA LEU A 39 -33.69 -20.29 46.09
C LEU A 39 -35.21 -20.51 46.16
N SER A 40 -35.71 -20.69 47.39
CA SER A 40 -37.13 -20.60 47.69
C SER A 40 -37.69 -19.23 47.24
N ALA A 41 -38.98 -19.14 46.93
CA ALA A 41 -39.58 -17.89 46.50
C ALA A 41 -39.41 -16.76 47.54
N ALA A 42 -39.51 -17.09 48.83
CA ALA A 42 -39.33 -16.14 49.92
C ALA A 42 -37.87 -15.67 50.03
N ASP A 43 -36.90 -16.59 49.98
CA ASP A 43 -35.47 -16.23 50.02
C ASP A 43 -35.05 -15.40 48.81
N ARG A 44 -35.59 -15.75 47.63
CA ARG A 44 -35.31 -15.03 46.40
C ARG A 44 -35.86 -13.62 46.44
N ALA A 45 -37.10 -13.44 46.92
CA ALA A 45 -37.68 -12.11 47.12
C ALA A 45 -36.87 -11.27 48.11
N ALA A 46 -36.43 -11.86 49.23
CA ALA A 46 -35.58 -11.19 50.21
C ALA A 46 -34.21 -10.79 49.63
N CYS A 47 -33.58 -11.65 48.81
CA CYS A 47 -32.35 -11.32 48.11
C CYS A 47 -32.53 -10.15 47.14
N LEU A 48 -33.60 -10.14 46.36
CA LEU A 48 -33.87 -9.09 45.38
C LEU A 48 -34.24 -7.77 46.06
N ALA A 49 -35.03 -7.79 47.13
CA ALA A 49 -35.41 -6.59 47.88
C ALA A 49 -34.22 -5.91 48.59
N ALA A 50 -33.12 -6.64 48.81
CA ALA A 50 -31.89 -6.08 49.37
C ALA A 50 -31.02 -5.37 48.31
N LEU A 51 -31.33 -5.53 47.02
CA LEU A 51 -30.66 -4.80 45.95
C LEU A 51 -31.29 -3.41 45.79
N GLY A 52 -30.47 -2.46 45.35
CA GLY A 52 -30.90 -1.13 44.96
C GLY A 52 -30.14 -0.66 43.72
N PRO A 53 -30.45 0.54 43.21
CA PRO A 53 -29.78 1.11 42.06
C PRO A 53 -28.27 1.21 42.30
N GLY A 54 -27.47 0.71 41.36
CA GLY A 54 -26.02 0.71 41.45
C GLY A 54 -25.43 -0.38 42.35
N ALA A 55 -26.22 -1.36 42.82
CA ALA A 55 -25.72 -2.45 43.64
C ALA A 55 -24.76 -3.37 42.87
N ASP A 56 -23.75 -3.89 43.58
CA ASP A 56 -22.85 -4.92 43.07
C ASP A 56 -23.54 -6.29 43.11
N VAL A 57 -23.44 -7.06 42.02
CA VAL A 57 -24.06 -8.38 41.90
C VAL A 57 -23.05 -9.45 41.46
N ASP A 58 -23.05 -10.58 42.16
CA ASP A 58 -22.31 -11.79 41.78
C ASP A 58 -23.28 -12.94 41.49
N LEU A 59 -23.48 -13.21 40.21
CA LEU A 59 -24.47 -14.13 39.67
C LEU A 59 -23.85 -15.15 38.72
N ARG A 60 -22.56 -15.43 38.89
CA ARG A 60 -21.78 -16.37 38.06
C ARG A 60 -22.43 -17.75 37.99
N GLY A 61 -22.43 -18.37 36.81
CA GLY A 61 -22.98 -19.71 36.58
C GLY A 61 -24.50 -19.85 36.75
N THR A 62 -25.21 -18.77 37.06
CA THR A 62 -26.65 -18.83 37.37
C THR A 62 -27.45 -18.96 36.09
N ALA A 63 -28.48 -19.80 36.13
CA ALA A 63 -29.45 -19.92 35.04
C ALA A 63 -30.58 -18.90 35.23
N PHE A 64 -30.81 -18.05 34.24
CA PHE A 64 -31.85 -17.03 34.24
C PHE A 64 -32.99 -17.44 33.33
N SER A 65 -34.18 -17.53 33.92
CA SER A 65 -35.44 -17.39 33.18
C SER A 65 -35.75 -15.91 32.94
N GLU A 66 -36.64 -15.62 31.99
CA GLU A 66 -37.08 -14.26 31.69
C GLU A 66 -37.69 -13.57 32.93
N ASP A 67 -38.51 -14.30 33.70
CA ASP A 67 -39.10 -13.79 34.93
C ASP A 67 -38.07 -13.44 36.00
N LEU A 68 -37.04 -14.30 36.16
CA LEU A 68 -35.97 -14.04 37.13
C LEU A 68 -35.14 -12.83 36.73
N LEU A 69 -34.85 -12.68 35.44
CA LEU A 69 -34.11 -11.55 34.92
C LEU A 69 -34.91 -10.24 35.05
N ARG A 70 -36.21 -10.27 34.76
CA ARG A 70 -37.11 -9.14 34.97
C ARG A 70 -37.14 -8.71 36.43
N ALA A 71 -37.32 -9.66 37.36
CA ALA A 71 -37.31 -9.38 38.79
C ALA A 71 -35.97 -8.80 39.28
N LEU A 72 -34.84 -9.24 38.70
CA LEU A 72 -33.53 -8.65 38.97
C LEU A 72 -33.44 -7.19 38.48
N PHE A 73 -33.90 -6.89 37.26
CA PHE A 73 -33.87 -5.53 36.74
C PHE A 73 -34.78 -4.58 37.50
N ASP A 74 -35.95 -5.03 37.93
CA ASP A 74 -36.86 -4.21 38.73
C ASP A 74 -36.27 -3.88 40.11
N ALA A 75 -35.48 -4.80 40.69
CA ALA A 75 -34.80 -4.58 41.96
C ALA A 75 -33.67 -3.53 41.90
N VAL A 76 -33.03 -3.35 40.73
CA VAL A 76 -31.92 -2.40 40.55
C VAL A 76 -32.32 -1.17 39.72
N ARG A 77 -33.62 -0.97 39.50
CA ARG A 77 -34.14 0.12 38.68
C ARG A 77 -33.98 1.45 39.39
N ASP A 78 -33.28 2.38 38.75
CA ASP A 78 -33.16 3.75 39.25
C ASP A 78 -34.52 4.46 39.15
N PRO A 79 -35.02 5.06 40.25
CA PRO A 79 -36.35 5.68 40.27
C PRO A 79 -36.42 7.00 39.49
N VAL A 80 -35.28 7.63 39.19
CA VAL A 80 -35.19 8.91 38.47
C VAL A 80 -35.07 8.68 36.97
N SER A 81 -34.11 7.85 36.54
CA SER A 81 -33.96 7.56 35.10
C SER A 81 -34.97 6.54 34.58
N GLY A 82 -35.49 5.68 35.47
CA GLY A 82 -36.32 4.53 35.10
C GLY A 82 -35.52 3.35 34.54
N ASP A 83 -34.21 3.47 34.39
CA ASP A 83 -33.35 2.44 33.79
C ASP A 83 -32.68 1.57 34.87
N PRO A 84 -32.46 0.26 34.61
CA PRO A 84 -31.71 -0.59 35.54
C PRO A 84 -30.25 -0.13 35.66
N ALA A 85 -29.75 -0.03 36.90
CA ALA A 85 -28.40 0.42 37.19
C ALA A 85 -27.66 -0.60 38.06
N PHE A 86 -26.52 -1.09 37.59
CA PHE A 86 -25.63 -1.98 38.33
C PHE A 86 -24.32 -1.28 38.68
N GLY A 87 -23.74 -1.67 39.82
CA GLY A 87 -22.34 -1.42 40.15
C GLY A 87 -21.43 -2.35 39.36
N GLU A 88 -20.67 -3.19 40.06
CA GLU A 88 -19.99 -4.35 39.48
C GLU A 88 -20.97 -5.50 39.24
N ALA A 89 -21.05 -6.01 38.01
CA ALA A 89 -21.95 -7.10 37.66
C ALA A 89 -21.20 -8.31 37.11
N ARG A 90 -21.31 -9.45 37.78
CA ARG A 90 -20.63 -10.71 37.40
C ARG A 90 -21.64 -11.78 36.98
N PHE A 91 -21.73 -11.99 35.67
CA PHE A 91 -22.52 -13.02 34.99
C PHE A 91 -21.64 -14.05 34.29
N VAL A 92 -20.41 -14.28 34.78
CA VAL A 92 -19.47 -15.23 34.17
C VAL A 92 -20.07 -16.64 34.17
N GLY A 93 -20.16 -17.27 32.99
CA GLY A 93 -20.77 -18.58 32.82
C GLY A 93 -22.29 -18.63 33.08
N ALA A 94 -22.97 -17.50 33.20
CA ALA A 94 -24.42 -17.47 33.35
C ALA A 94 -25.12 -17.93 32.06
N SER A 95 -26.26 -18.59 32.19
CA SER A 95 -27.05 -19.05 31.05
C SER A 95 -28.40 -18.38 31.03
N PHE A 96 -28.77 -17.79 29.92
CA PHE A 96 -30.06 -17.15 29.70
C PHE A 96 -30.85 -17.95 28.67
N SER A 97 -31.96 -18.57 29.12
CA SER A 97 -32.69 -19.56 28.32
C SER A 97 -33.70 -18.96 27.33
N GLY A 98 -34.05 -17.68 27.50
CA GLY A 98 -34.99 -16.93 26.66
C GLY A 98 -34.40 -15.60 26.21
N ASP A 99 -35.27 -14.68 25.81
CA ASP A 99 -34.85 -13.35 25.36
C ASP A 99 -34.36 -12.51 26.54
N THR A 100 -33.26 -11.79 26.35
CA THR A 100 -32.64 -10.98 27.39
C THR A 100 -32.58 -9.51 26.98
N ARG A 101 -33.10 -8.65 27.86
CA ARG A 101 -33.26 -7.21 27.58
C ARG A 101 -32.46 -6.37 28.57
N PHE A 102 -31.20 -6.13 28.24
CA PHE A 102 -30.33 -5.15 28.88
C PHE A 102 -30.44 -3.77 28.21
N VAL A 103 -31.64 -3.40 27.77
CA VAL A 103 -31.89 -2.13 27.07
C VAL A 103 -31.76 -0.97 28.04
N GLY A 104 -30.94 0.03 27.70
CA GLY A 104 -30.70 1.21 28.54
C GLY A 104 -29.96 0.95 29.85
N VAL A 105 -29.55 -0.30 30.12
CA VAL A 105 -28.92 -0.66 31.40
C VAL A 105 -27.59 0.07 31.57
N SER A 106 -27.37 0.65 32.75
CA SER A 106 -26.12 1.28 33.12
C SER A 106 -25.30 0.38 34.04
N PHE A 107 -24.02 0.20 33.71
CA PHE A 107 -23.03 -0.48 34.54
C PHE A 107 -21.98 0.55 34.93
N SER A 108 -22.03 1.04 36.17
CA SER A 108 -21.05 1.99 36.69
C SER A 108 -19.70 1.31 37.00
N GLY A 109 -19.74 0.02 37.35
CA GLY A 109 -18.57 -0.84 37.55
C GLY A 109 -18.27 -1.76 36.36
N ALA A 110 -17.46 -2.80 36.62
CA ALA A 110 -17.11 -3.78 35.59
C ALA A 110 -18.26 -4.77 35.32
N ALA A 111 -18.63 -4.95 34.06
CA ALA A 111 -19.64 -5.92 33.63
C ALA A 111 -18.97 -7.16 33.01
N ARG A 112 -19.17 -8.34 33.59
CA ARG A 112 -18.50 -9.58 33.20
C ARG A 112 -19.49 -10.66 32.79
N PHE A 113 -19.60 -10.89 31.49
CA PHE A 113 -20.38 -11.93 30.83
C PHE A 113 -19.47 -13.00 30.19
N GLY A 114 -18.24 -13.17 30.70
CA GLY A 114 -17.30 -14.13 30.13
C GLY A 114 -17.85 -15.56 30.18
N GLY A 115 -17.86 -16.27 29.05
CA GLY A 115 -18.45 -17.61 28.94
C GLY A 115 -19.97 -17.66 29.15
N ALA A 116 -20.67 -16.52 29.16
CA ALA A 116 -22.13 -16.51 29.28
C ALA A 116 -22.79 -17.03 28.00
N SER A 117 -23.93 -17.73 28.14
CA SER A 117 -24.68 -18.28 27.02
C SER A 117 -26.05 -17.62 26.93
N PHE A 118 -26.36 -17.03 25.79
CA PHE A 118 -27.67 -16.45 25.47
C PHE A 118 -28.32 -17.32 24.40
N SER A 119 -29.34 -18.12 24.74
CA SER A 119 -29.99 -18.98 23.75
C SER A 119 -31.02 -18.25 22.90
N GLY A 120 -31.72 -17.27 23.48
CA GLY A 120 -32.60 -16.34 22.76
C GLY A 120 -31.86 -15.09 22.30
N ASP A 121 -32.63 -14.05 21.96
CA ASP A 121 -32.07 -12.75 21.57
C ASP A 121 -31.46 -12.03 22.78
N ALA A 122 -30.35 -11.33 22.56
CA ALA A 122 -29.66 -10.55 23.58
C ALA A 122 -29.60 -9.08 23.18
N TRP A 123 -30.41 -8.25 23.85
CA TRP A 123 -30.53 -6.82 23.55
C TRP A 123 -29.79 -5.99 24.60
N PHE A 124 -28.65 -5.44 24.22
CA PHE A 124 -27.86 -4.43 24.95
C PHE A 124 -28.02 -3.05 24.31
N VAL A 125 -29.19 -2.78 23.73
CA VAL A 125 -29.47 -1.54 22.99
C VAL A 125 -29.35 -0.34 23.91
N GLY A 126 -28.48 0.60 23.57
CA GLY A 126 -28.24 1.79 24.40
C GLY A 126 -27.64 1.51 25.78
N ALA A 127 -27.15 0.28 26.04
CA ALA A 127 -26.51 -0.04 27.31
C ALA A 127 -25.23 0.78 27.49
N SER A 128 -24.99 1.25 28.72
CA SER A 128 -23.81 2.05 29.07
C SER A 128 -22.89 1.27 30.00
N PHE A 129 -21.67 1.03 29.56
CA PHE A 129 -20.62 0.35 30.32
C PHE A 129 -19.54 1.36 30.71
N SER A 130 -19.62 1.93 31.91
CA SER A 130 -18.60 2.88 32.40
C SER A 130 -17.30 2.17 32.74
N GLY A 131 -17.40 0.95 33.30
CA GLY A 131 -16.26 0.08 33.55
C GLY A 131 -15.93 -0.87 32.39
N THR A 132 -14.95 -1.75 32.60
CA THR A 132 -14.58 -2.77 31.58
C THR A 132 -15.72 -3.75 31.33
N ALA A 133 -16.13 -3.89 30.07
CA ALA A 133 -17.12 -4.89 29.64
C ALA A 133 -16.41 -6.14 29.10
N ARG A 134 -16.73 -7.32 29.64
CA ARG A 134 -16.07 -8.59 29.26
C ARG A 134 -17.11 -9.62 28.82
N PHE A 135 -17.15 -9.89 27.52
CA PHE A 135 -17.95 -10.91 26.85
C PHE A 135 -17.06 -12.03 26.26
N GLY A 136 -15.84 -12.18 26.78
CA GLY A 136 -14.89 -13.16 26.26
C GLY A 136 -15.42 -14.60 26.39
N GLY A 137 -15.45 -15.36 25.30
CA GLY A 137 -16.03 -16.71 25.27
C GLY A 137 -17.55 -16.75 25.38
N ALA A 138 -18.25 -15.61 25.34
CA ALA A 138 -19.71 -15.59 25.38
C ALA A 138 -20.30 -16.16 24.08
N VAL A 139 -21.41 -16.87 24.18
CA VAL A 139 -22.12 -17.47 23.05
C VAL A 139 -23.48 -16.82 22.91
N PHE A 140 -23.73 -16.21 21.75
CA PHE A 140 -25.00 -15.62 21.35
C PHE A 140 -25.67 -16.53 20.33
N GLY A 141 -26.64 -17.32 20.79
CA GLY A 141 -27.43 -18.25 19.97
C GLY A 141 -28.43 -17.53 19.07
N GLY A 142 -29.14 -16.54 19.63
CA GLY A 142 -30.03 -15.63 18.90
C GLY A 142 -29.32 -14.35 18.43
N ALA A 143 -30.10 -13.32 18.09
CA ALA A 143 -29.58 -12.03 17.65
C ALA A 143 -28.94 -11.26 18.82
N ALA A 144 -27.74 -10.73 18.61
CA ALA A 144 -27.01 -9.93 19.59
C ALA A 144 -27.02 -8.45 19.18
N ARG A 145 -27.78 -7.62 19.90
CA ARG A 145 -27.94 -6.20 19.56
C ARG A 145 -27.21 -5.32 20.56
N PHE A 146 -26.15 -4.66 20.10
CA PHE A 146 -25.37 -3.65 20.81
C PHE A 146 -25.52 -2.28 20.15
N ASP A 147 -26.61 -2.05 19.41
CA ASP A 147 -26.80 -0.77 18.73
C ASP A 147 -26.89 0.37 19.73
N ARG A 148 -26.16 1.46 19.44
CA ARG A 148 -26.00 2.62 20.32
C ARG A 148 -25.44 2.31 21.72
N ALA A 149 -24.87 1.12 21.96
CA ALA A 149 -24.20 0.83 23.22
C ALA A 149 -22.95 1.71 23.38
N GLU A 150 -22.70 2.16 24.61
CA GLU A 150 -21.53 2.98 24.95
C GLU A 150 -20.58 2.21 25.87
N PHE A 151 -19.34 2.01 25.42
CA PHE A 151 -18.27 1.40 26.19
C PHE A 151 -17.27 2.48 26.60
N GLY A 152 -17.37 2.93 27.85
CA GLY A 152 -16.51 3.95 28.44
C GLY A 152 -15.07 3.49 28.67
N ALA A 153 -14.87 2.18 28.90
CA ALA A 153 -13.57 1.55 29.03
C ALA A 153 -13.37 0.42 27.99
N ASP A 154 -12.40 -0.47 28.20
CA ASP A 154 -12.16 -1.64 27.35
C ASP A 154 -13.41 -2.53 27.22
N ALA A 155 -13.74 -2.92 25.98
CA ALA A 155 -14.76 -3.91 25.66
C ALA A 155 -14.10 -5.16 25.05
N ARG A 156 -14.30 -6.32 25.68
CA ARG A 156 -13.59 -7.56 25.33
C ARG A 156 -14.56 -8.66 24.92
N PHE A 157 -14.59 -8.99 23.64
CA PHE A 157 -15.35 -10.04 22.96
C PHE A 157 -14.43 -11.13 22.39
N HIS A 158 -13.25 -11.35 22.98
CA HIS A 158 -12.33 -12.37 22.48
C HIS A 158 -12.95 -13.78 22.58
N ASN A 159 -12.80 -14.62 21.56
CA ASN A 159 -13.43 -15.95 21.51
C ASN A 159 -14.97 -15.93 21.65
N ALA A 160 -15.63 -14.78 21.47
CA ALA A 160 -17.09 -14.73 21.48
C ALA A 160 -17.64 -15.36 20.19
N GLU A 161 -18.75 -16.08 20.32
CA GLU A 161 -19.42 -16.74 19.19
C GLU A 161 -20.79 -16.10 18.97
N PHE A 162 -20.96 -15.48 17.81
CA PHE A 162 -22.22 -14.90 17.35
C PHE A 162 -22.84 -15.82 16.31
N LYS A 163 -23.73 -16.72 16.76
CA LYS A 163 -24.43 -17.67 15.88
C LYS A 163 -25.55 -17.00 15.11
N GLY A 164 -26.29 -16.11 15.78
CA GLY A 164 -27.26 -15.21 15.16
C GLY A 164 -26.64 -13.89 14.69
N PRO A 165 -27.45 -13.00 14.07
CA PRO A 165 -26.99 -11.69 13.63
C PRO A 165 -26.47 -10.84 14.79
N ALA A 166 -25.38 -10.11 14.58
CA ALA A 166 -24.78 -9.22 15.56
C ALA A 166 -24.79 -7.77 15.07
N ASN A 167 -25.41 -6.85 15.82
CA ASN A 167 -25.54 -5.45 15.40
C ASN A 167 -24.81 -4.51 16.37
N PHE A 168 -23.77 -3.83 15.89
CA PHE A 168 -23.01 -2.82 16.62
C PHE A 168 -23.22 -1.40 16.06
N THR A 169 -24.28 -1.19 15.29
CA THR A 169 -24.58 0.07 14.61
C THR A 169 -24.61 1.24 15.60
N LYS A 170 -23.84 2.29 15.31
CA LYS A 170 -23.69 3.49 16.16
C LYS A 170 -23.19 3.22 17.58
N ALA A 171 -22.63 2.04 17.86
CA ALA A 171 -21.95 1.78 19.12
C ALA A 171 -20.69 2.65 19.24
N ARG A 172 -20.33 3.01 20.48
CA ARG A 172 -19.19 3.88 20.78
C ARG A 172 -18.24 3.19 21.73
N PHE A 173 -16.99 3.04 21.32
CA PHE A 173 -15.92 2.45 22.12
C PHE A 173 -14.90 3.54 22.46
N ARG A 174 -14.91 4.02 23.71
CA ARG A 174 -13.91 5.00 24.20
C ARG A 174 -12.58 4.32 24.55
N GLY A 175 -12.63 3.08 25.04
CA GLY A 175 -11.47 2.22 25.23
C GLY A 175 -11.18 1.31 24.02
N MET A 176 -10.40 0.24 24.25
CA MET A 176 -10.12 -0.73 23.18
C MET A 176 -11.30 -1.68 22.97
N GLY A 177 -11.73 -1.84 21.71
CA GLY A 177 -12.65 -2.91 21.30
C GLY A 177 -11.87 -4.15 20.86
N ARG A 178 -11.98 -5.26 21.58
CA ARG A 178 -11.23 -6.49 21.31
C ARG A 178 -12.16 -7.65 20.93
N PHE A 179 -12.18 -8.01 19.66
CA PHE A 179 -12.92 -9.11 19.04
C PHE A 179 -11.99 -10.22 18.51
N GLY A 180 -10.80 -10.36 19.11
CA GLY A 180 -9.81 -11.34 18.64
C GLY A 180 -10.33 -12.77 18.75
N GLU A 181 -10.14 -13.57 17.72
CA GLU A 181 -10.65 -14.96 17.62
C GLU A 181 -12.17 -15.08 17.82
N ALA A 182 -12.93 -13.98 17.66
CA ALA A 182 -14.39 -14.04 17.65
C ALA A 182 -14.89 -14.69 16.35
N VAL A 183 -16.01 -15.40 16.43
CA VAL A 183 -16.65 -16.05 15.28
C VAL A 183 -18.01 -15.41 15.05
N PHE A 184 -18.19 -14.85 13.84
CA PHE A 184 -19.44 -14.28 13.37
C PHE A 184 -20.04 -15.21 12.32
N SER A 185 -20.87 -16.15 12.78
CA SER A 185 -21.61 -17.07 11.90
C SER A 185 -22.87 -16.44 11.33
N GLY A 186 -23.49 -15.51 12.07
CA GLY A 186 -24.56 -14.65 11.57
C GLY A 186 -24.06 -13.32 11.02
N ALA A 187 -24.95 -12.62 10.31
CA ALA A 187 -24.68 -11.29 9.74
C ALA A 187 -24.19 -10.29 10.79
N VAL A 188 -23.07 -9.61 10.55
CA VAL A 188 -22.54 -8.57 11.44
C VAL A 188 -22.58 -7.18 10.82
N GLU A 189 -23.00 -6.17 11.59
CA GLU A 189 -23.07 -4.77 11.17
C GLU A 189 -22.32 -3.84 12.13
N PHE A 190 -21.44 -3.00 11.58
CA PHE A 190 -20.70 -1.95 12.31
C PHE A 190 -21.00 -0.54 11.76
N GLY A 191 -22.18 -0.33 11.19
CA GLY A 191 -22.56 0.92 10.55
C GLY A 191 -22.54 2.11 11.53
N GLY A 192 -21.73 3.12 11.25
CA GLY A 192 -21.57 4.31 12.11
C GLY A 192 -20.93 4.02 13.47
N THR A 193 -20.30 2.85 13.67
CA THR A 193 -19.57 2.53 14.90
C THR A 193 -18.30 3.38 14.99
N SER A 194 -17.98 3.87 16.18
CA SER A 194 -16.72 4.59 16.44
C SER A 194 -15.88 3.93 17.53
N PHE A 195 -14.59 3.75 17.23
CA PHE A 195 -13.55 3.34 18.16
C PHE A 195 -12.61 4.53 18.35
N ALA A 196 -12.52 5.07 19.56
CA ALA A 196 -11.66 6.21 19.85
C ALA A 196 -10.17 5.86 19.76
N ASP A 197 -9.82 4.60 20.04
CA ASP A 197 -8.45 4.10 19.97
C ASP A 197 -8.35 2.91 18.99
N THR A 198 -8.40 1.68 19.50
CA THR A 198 -8.05 0.47 18.75
C THR A 198 -9.21 -0.51 18.67
N ALA A 199 -9.48 -0.99 17.46
CA ALA A 199 -10.39 -2.10 17.20
C ALA A 199 -9.58 -3.32 16.74
N ARG A 200 -9.55 -4.38 17.54
CA ARG A 200 -8.80 -5.61 17.26
C ARG A 200 -9.74 -6.75 16.91
N PHE A 201 -9.71 -7.18 15.66
CA PHE A 201 -10.36 -8.38 15.12
C PHE A 201 -9.32 -9.45 14.73
N ALA A 202 -8.15 -9.44 15.40
CA ALA A 202 -7.08 -10.35 15.05
C ALA A 202 -7.51 -11.82 15.21
N GLY A 203 -7.38 -12.61 14.15
CA GLY A 203 -7.84 -14.01 14.13
C GLY A 203 -9.36 -14.21 14.10
N ALA A 204 -10.15 -13.14 13.98
CA ALA A 204 -11.61 -13.27 13.91
C ALA A 204 -12.05 -13.95 12.61
N ARG A 205 -13.15 -14.70 12.67
CA ARG A 205 -13.74 -15.38 11.52
C ARG A 205 -15.11 -14.75 11.21
N PHE A 206 -15.28 -14.34 9.97
CA PHE A 206 -16.50 -13.76 9.44
C PHE A 206 -17.08 -14.72 8.40
N ASP A 207 -18.07 -15.51 8.81
CA ASP A 207 -18.76 -16.43 7.90
C ASP A 207 -19.90 -15.73 7.14
N ALA A 208 -20.49 -14.67 7.73
CA ALA A 208 -21.53 -13.87 7.10
C ALA A 208 -21.32 -12.38 7.44
N ALA A 209 -20.58 -11.65 6.61
CA ALA A 209 -20.31 -10.23 6.81
C ALA A 209 -20.32 -9.46 5.49
N PRO A 210 -21.49 -9.23 4.87
CA PRO A 210 -21.57 -8.56 3.57
C PRO A 210 -21.04 -7.11 3.63
N HIS A 211 -21.22 -6.44 4.78
CA HIS A 211 -20.83 -5.05 4.97
C HIS A 211 -20.19 -4.84 6.35
N LEU A 212 -18.93 -4.41 6.38
CA LEU A 212 -18.20 -4.04 7.59
C LEU A 212 -17.96 -2.53 7.60
N GLY A 213 -18.90 -1.79 8.19
CA GLY A 213 -18.85 -0.32 8.29
C GLY A 213 -19.98 0.37 7.53
N PRO A 214 -19.92 1.70 7.30
CA PRO A 214 -18.82 2.60 7.65
C PRO A 214 -18.47 2.63 9.14
N LEU A 215 -17.19 2.48 9.49
CA LEU A 215 -16.71 2.60 10.86
C LEU A 215 -15.51 3.55 10.95
N VAL A 216 -15.32 4.13 12.13
CA VAL A 216 -14.16 5.00 12.42
C VAL A 216 -13.32 4.39 13.52
N CYS A 217 -11.99 4.36 13.34
CA CYS A 217 -11.05 3.88 14.35
C CYS A 217 -9.90 4.88 14.52
N GLY A 218 -9.83 5.56 15.67
CA GLY A 218 -8.89 6.66 15.90
C GLY A 218 -7.41 6.29 15.77
N ARG A 219 -7.03 5.02 15.98
CA ARG A 219 -5.65 4.57 15.89
C ARG A 219 -5.45 3.36 14.99
N LEU A 220 -5.86 2.17 15.40
CA LEU A 220 -5.55 0.93 14.70
C LEU A 220 -6.78 0.04 14.56
N LEU A 221 -7.16 -0.24 13.32
CA LEU A 221 -8.06 -1.33 12.96
C LEU A 221 -7.23 -2.56 12.58
N ASP A 222 -7.18 -3.54 13.48
CA ASP A 222 -6.36 -4.74 13.31
C ASP A 222 -7.24 -5.91 12.86
N LEU A 223 -7.14 -6.25 11.57
CA LEU A 223 -7.76 -7.40 10.90
C LEU A 223 -6.74 -8.53 10.67
N SER A 224 -5.60 -8.52 11.37
CA SER A 224 -4.53 -9.49 11.15
C SER A 224 -5.00 -10.92 11.42
N ALA A 225 -4.68 -11.86 10.54
CA ALA A 225 -5.11 -13.26 10.61
C ALA A 225 -6.63 -13.48 10.62
N ALA A 226 -7.44 -12.44 10.37
CA ALA A 226 -8.87 -12.61 10.19
C ALA A 226 -9.16 -13.43 8.93
N VAL A 227 -10.31 -14.11 8.93
CA VAL A 227 -10.79 -14.93 7.82
C VAL A 227 -12.16 -14.43 7.37
N PHE A 228 -12.28 -14.10 6.09
CA PHE A 228 -13.55 -13.75 5.45
C PHE A 228 -13.91 -14.84 4.46
N THR A 229 -14.99 -15.57 4.72
CA THR A 229 -15.41 -16.70 3.85
C THR A 229 -16.35 -16.28 2.74
N GLU A 230 -17.13 -15.23 2.97
CA GLU A 230 -18.11 -14.67 2.05
C GLU A 230 -17.67 -13.29 1.53
N PRO A 231 -18.26 -12.81 0.41
CA PRO A 231 -17.95 -11.48 -0.12
C PRO A 231 -18.16 -10.38 0.92
N VAL A 232 -17.21 -9.45 1.02
CA VAL A 232 -17.27 -8.36 2.01
C VAL A 232 -16.92 -7.00 1.41
N THR A 233 -17.73 -6.00 1.74
CA THR A 233 -17.35 -4.60 1.57
C THR A 233 -16.97 -4.00 2.92
N ILE A 234 -15.72 -3.54 3.06
CA ILE A 234 -15.23 -2.87 4.26
C ILE A 234 -15.17 -1.38 4.00
N GLU A 235 -15.88 -0.59 4.80
CA GLU A 235 -15.86 0.86 4.74
C GLU A 235 -15.30 1.39 6.07
N ALA A 236 -14.08 1.94 6.03
CA ALA A 236 -13.39 2.33 7.26
C ALA A 236 -12.54 3.59 7.10
N ALA A 237 -12.61 4.46 8.11
CA ALA A 237 -11.66 5.54 8.33
C ALA A 237 -10.81 5.21 9.56
N ALA A 238 -9.50 5.12 9.40
CA ALA A 238 -8.58 4.82 10.51
C ALA A 238 -7.20 5.40 10.25
N ALA A 239 -6.38 5.58 11.29
CA ALA A 239 -4.99 6.01 11.10
C ALA A 239 -4.13 4.85 10.55
N GLU A 240 -4.31 3.65 11.10
CA GLU A 240 -3.66 2.42 10.63
C GLU A 240 -4.67 1.29 10.44
N ILE A 241 -4.51 0.52 9.37
CA ILE A 241 -5.27 -0.71 9.11
C ILE A 241 -4.28 -1.84 8.87
N ALA A 242 -4.29 -2.84 9.75
CA ALA A 242 -3.41 -4.00 9.64
C ALA A 242 -4.20 -5.22 9.16
N CYS A 243 -3.92 -5.67 7.94
CA CYS A 243 -4.43 -6.90 7.35
C CYS A 243 -3.26 -7.88 7.17
N ARG A 244 -2.52 -8.16 8.26
CA ARG A 244 -1.37 -9.08 8.17
C ARG A 244 -1.83 -10.52 8.24
N ARG A 245 -1.41 -11.36 7.29
CA ARG A 245 -1.82 -12.78 7.22
C ARG A 245 -3.35 -12.97 7.16
N THR A 246 -4.09 -11.96 6.75
CA THR A 246 -5.55 -12.04 6.57
C THR A 246 -5.85 -13.00 5.42
N ARG A 247 -6.90 -13.80 5.58
CA ARG A 247 -7.35 -14.75 4.56
C ARG A 247 -8.66 -14.26 3.99
N TRP A 248 -8.66 -14.05 2.68
CA TRP A 248 -9.82 -13.64 1.92
C TRP A 248 -10.19 -14.84 1.05
N GLU A 249 -11.18 -15.61 1.49
CA GLU A 249 -11.63 -16.81 0.77
C GLU A 249 -12.64 -16.45 -0.34
N SER A 250 -13.16 -15.20 -0.31
CA SER A 250 -14.06 -14.62 -1.29
C SER A 250 -13.64 -13.19 -1.69
N THR A 251 -14.42 -12.54 -2.56
CA THR A 251 -14.14 -11.19 -3.05
C THR A 251 -14.22 -10.15 -1.92
N ALA A 252 -13.34 -9.15 -1.97
CA ALA A 252 -13.35 -8.08 -0.98
C ALA A 252 -13.13 -6.71 -1.60
N ILE A 253 -13.87 -5.72 -1.13
CA ILE A 253 -13.68 -4.32 -1.50
C ILE A 253 -13.44 -3.52 -0.23
N LEU A 254 -12.24 -2.97 -0.09
CA LEU A 254 -11.86 -2.11 1.02
C LEU A 254 -11.91 -0.65 0.54
N ARG A 255 -12.92 0.08 1.00
CA ARG A 255 -13.06 1.52 0.81
C ARG A 255 -12.56 2.24 2.05
N LEU A 256 -11.42 2.90 1.90
CA LEU A 256 -10.64 3.38 3.04
C LEU A 256 -10.45 4.89 2.98
N ARG A 257 -10.26 5.51 4.16
CA ARG A 257 -9.92 6.93 4.32
C ARG A 257 -8.87 7.10 5.39
N HIS A 258 -7.96 8.08 5.23
CA HIS A 258 -6.89 8.46 6.18
C HIS A 258 -5.85 7.36 6.50
N ALA A 259 -6.06 6.14 6.02
CA ALA A 259 -5.41 4.96 6.55
C ALA A 259 -4.05 4.69 5.94
N ARG A 260 -3.13 4.26 6.80
CA ARG A 260 -1.95 3.49 6.41
C ARG A 260 -2.26 2.00 6.47
N VAL A 261 -2.25 1.33 5.32
CA VAL A 261 -2.72 -0.05 5.14
C VAL A 261 -1.56 -1.02 4.98
N ASP A 262 -1.52 -2.07 5.80
CA ASP A 262 -0.51 -3.13 5.74
C ASP A 262 -1.19 -4.45 5.34
N LEU A 263 -0.87 -4.97 4.16
CA LEU A 263 -1.42 -6.23 3.62
C LEU A 263 -0.44 -7.41 3.78
N THR A 264 0.65 -7.26 4.52
CA THR A 264 1.76 -8.23 4.56
C THR A 264 1.29 -9.67 4.79
N ASP A 265 1.74 -10.58 3.93
CA ASP A 265 1.46 -12.02 3.95
C ASP A 265 -0.04 -12.38 3.87
N SER A 266 -0.90 -11.46 3.42
CA SER A 266 -2.32 -11.75 3.14
C SER A 266 -2.48 -12.76 2.00
N ARG A 267 -3.43 -13.67 2.16
CA ARG A 267 -3.78 -14.69 1.16
C ARG A 267 -5.07 -14.30 0.48
N LEU A 268 -5.01 -14.10 -0.83
CA LEU A 268 -6.14 -13.75 -1.68
C LEU A 268 -6.48 -14.98 -2.54
N THR A 269 -7.65 -15.59 -2.35
CA THR A 269 -8.14 -16.66 -3.25
C THR A 269 -9.03 -16.10 -4.36
N GLN A 270 -9.55 -14.89 -4.18
CA GLN A 270 -10.43 -14.17 -5.08
C GLN A 270 -9.97 -12.71 -5.25
N PRO A 271 -10.49 -11.98 -6.24
CA PRO A 271 -10.11 -10.58 -6.47
C PRO A 271 -10.43 -9.67 -5.29
N ILE A 272 -9.48 -8.79 -4.95
CA ILE A 272 -9.61 -7.79 -3.89
C ILE A 272 -9.25 -6.42 -4.43
N ALA A 273 -10.10 -5.44 -4.13
CA ALA A 273 -9.84 -4.04 -4.41
C ALA A 273 -9.60 -3.27 -3.11
N VAL A 274 -8.50 -2.52 -3.05
CA VAL A 274 -8.27 -1.50 -2.03
C VAL A 274 -8.38 -0.13 -2.69
N VAL A 275 -9.31 0.67 -2.21
CA VAL A 275 -9.71 1.92 -2.85
C VAL A 275 -9.66 3.05 -1.83
N GLY A 276 -8.90 4.10 -2.15
CA GLY A 276 -8.91 5.35 -1.40
C GLY A 276 -10.18 6.15 -1.69
N GLN A 277 -10.86 6.64 -0.65
CA GLN A 277 -12.05 7.48 -0.77
C GLN A 277 -11.72 8.93 -0.39
N PHE A 278 -12.07 9.87 -1.26
CA PHE A 278 -11.89 11.31 -0.98
C PHE A 278 -13.10 11.92 -0.27
N THR A 279 -14.31 11.39 -0.49
CA THR A 279 -15.57 11.84 0.13
C THR A 279 -15.86 11.09 1.44
N PRO A 280 -16.28 11.80 2.52
CA PRO A 280 -16.68 11.16 3.77
C PRO A 280 -17.84 10.18 3.60
N PHE A 281 -17.91 9.17 4.46
CA PHE A 281 -19.03 8.24 4.47
C PHE A 281 -20.28 8.90 5.09
N ALA A 282 -21.43 8.82 4.42
CA ALA A 282 -22.64 9.55 4.82
C ALA A 282 -23.18 9.18 6.22
N SER A 283 -22.92 7.97 6.70
CA SER A 283 -23.38 7.48 8.01
C SER A 283 -22.42 7.77 9.17
N VAL A 284 -21.25 8.36 8.88
CA VAL A 284 -20.23 8.73 9.87
C VAL A 284 -20.32 10.23 10.18
N PRO A 285 -20.51 10.64 11.44
CA PRO A 285 -20.47 12.06 11.78
C PRO A 285 -19.09 12.64 11.48
N ALA A 286 -19.01 13.81 10.84
CA ALA A 286 -17.73 14.47 10.53
C ALA A 286 -16.81 14.59 11.75
N ARG A 287 -17.38 14.87 12.93
CA ARG A 287 -16.66 14.93 14.22
C ARG A 287 -15.93 13.65 14.61
N ALA A 288 -16.39 12.48 14.14
CA ALA A 288 -15.73 11.21 14.43
C ALA A 288 -14.40 11.09 13.65
N GLU A 289 -14.33 11.63 12.43
CA GLU A 289 -13.11 11.65 11.60
C GLU A 289 -12.15 12.78 11.98
N GLU A 290 -12.59 13.84 12.67
CA GLU A 290 -11.73 14.97 13.07
C GLU A 290 -10.43 14.55 13.80
N ALA A 291 -10.49 13.46 14.56
CA ALA A 291 -9.33 12.92 15.28
C ALA A 291 -8.26 12.27 14.37
N LEU A 292 -8.62 11.91 13.13
CA LEU A 292 -7.74 11.25 12.16
C LEU A 292 -6.90 12.23 11.32
N GLY A 293 -7.09 13.54 11.54
CA GLY A 293 -6.41 14.59 10.80
C GLY A 293 -7.10 14.94 9.48
N SER A 294 -6.51 15.89 8.76
CA SER A 294 -7.13 16.51 7.57
C SER A 294 -6.74 15.84 6.25
N ASP A 295 -5.76 14.93 6.23
CA ASP A 295 -5.32 14.24 5.01
C ASP A 295 -6.14 12.96 4.80
N PRO A 296 -7.12 12.92 3.87
CA PRO A 296 -7.93 11.72 3.63
C PRO A 296 -7.17 10.64 2.84
N VAL A 297 -5.96 10.94 2.35
CA VAL A 297 -5.21 10.05 1.46
C VAL A 297 -4.85 8.75 2.18
N VAL A 298 -5.20 7.65 1.53
CA VAL A 298 -4.83 6.31 1.98
C VAL A 298 -3.45 5.94 1.44
N ARG A 299 -2.60 5.42 2.32
CA ARG A 299 -1.22 5.00 2.02
C ARG A 299 -1.11 3.50 2.17
N VAL A 300 -0.42 2.82 1.26
CA VAL A 300 -0.09 1.39 1.43
C VAL A 300 1.31 1.29 2.00
N ALA A 301 1.45 0.60 3.13
CA ALA A 301 2.73 0.38 3.79
C ALA A 301 3.48 -0.83 3.20
N SER A 302 2.78 -1.95 2.97
CA SER A 302 3.42 -3.13 2.41
C SER A 302 2.41 -4.09 1.78
N ILE A 303 2.84 -4.73 0.69
CA ILE A 303 2.18 -5.88 0.07
C ILE A 303 3.12 -7.10 -0.02
N ARG A 304 4.14 -7.15 0.84
CA ARG A 304 5.09 -8.25 0.89
C ARG A 304 4.38 -9.59 1.13
N GLY A 305 4.72 -10.62 0.38
CA GLY A 305 4.14 -11.96 0.52
C GLY A 305 2.73 -12.12 -0.05
N VAL A 306 2.14 -11.05 -0.60
CA VAL A 306 0.82 -11.08 -1.24
C VAL A 306 0.95 -11.52 -2.70
N ASP A 307 0.01 -12.33 -3.18
CA ASP A 307 -0.16 -12.58 -4.61
C ASP A 307 -0.93 -11.41 -5.25
N ALA A 308 -0.22 -10.62 -6.04
CA ALA A 308 -0.74 -9.40 -6.63
C ALA A 308 -1.62 -9.64 -7.88
N SER A 309 -1.71 -10.88 -8.38
CA SER A 309 -2.55 -11.21 -9.55
C SER A 309 -4.04 -10.92 -9.34
N MET A 310 -4.47 -10.97 -8.08
CA MET A 310 -5.85 -10.74 -7.66
C MET A 310 -6.01 -9.42 -6.89
N LEU A 311 -4.99 -8.55 -6.92
CA LEU A 311 -4.99 -7.30 -6.17
C LEU A 311 -5.16 -6.09 -7.11
N THR A 312 -6.17 -5.29 -6.81
CA THR A 312 -6.37 -3.96 -7.40
C THR A 312 -6.13 -2.89 -6.34
N LEU A 313 -5.30 -1.90 -6.67
CA LEU A 313 -5.03 -0.73 -5.85
C LEU A 313 -5.50 0.51 -6.61
N ALA A 314 -6.45 1.25 -6.05
CA ALA A 314 -7.07 2.40 -6.71
C ALA A 314 -7.08 3.64 -5.83
N ASP A 315 -6.63 4.78 -6.38
CA ASP A 315 -6.63 6.08 -5.68
C ASP A 315 -5.84 6.07 -4.35
N LEU A 316 -4.67 5.43 -4.37
CA LEU A 316 -3.80 5.25 -3.21
C LEU A 316 -2.44 5.93 -3.38
N ASN A 317 -1.83 6.30 -2.26
CA ASN A 317 -0.42 6.67 -2.20
C ASN A 317 0.44 5.45 -1.89
N LEU A 318 1.30 5.11 -2.85
CA LEU A 318 2.21 3.97 -2.84
C LEU A 318 3.67 4.40 -2.63
N ALA A 319 3.92 5.66 -2.28
CA ALA A 319 5.28 6.20 -2.14
C ALA A 319 6.12 5.51 -1.05
N GLU A 320 5.46 4.99 -0.02
CA GLU A 320 6.07 4.27 1.10
C GLU A 320 5.77 2.76 1.06
N CYS A 321 5.18 2.27 -0.04
CA CYS A 321 4.79 0.87 -0.17
C CYS A 321 6.01 -0.01 -0.42
N VAL A 322 6.16 -1.05 0.41
CA VAL A 322 7.13 -2.11 0.19
C VAL A 322 6.52 -3.19 -0.72
N PHE A 323 7.13 -3.36 -1.89
CA PHE A 323 6.75 -4.30 -2.94
C PHE A 323 7.60 -5.58 -2.96
N THR A 324 8.81 -5.52 -2.40
CA THR A 324 9.75 -6.63 -2.43
C THR A 324 9.17 -7.82 -1.69
N GLY A 325 9.16 -8.98 -2.36
CA GLY A 325 8.57 -10.21 -1.83
C GLY A 325 7.10 -10.41 -2.17
N ALA A 326 6.45 -9.48 -2.89
CA ALA A 326 5.16 -9.74 -3.52
C ALA A 326 5.31 -10.75 -4.68
N LEU A 327 4.29 -11.58 -4.88
CA LEU A 327 4.21 -12.56 -5.96
C LEU A 327 3.37 -11.98 -7.11
N HIS A 328 3.68 -12.37 -8.35
CA HIS A 328 2.96 -11.90 -9.56
C HIS A 328 2.76 -10.39 -9.64
N LEU A 329 3.74 -9.60 -9.20
CA LEU A 329 3.66 -8.14 -9.18
C LEU A 329 3.44 -7.53 -10.58
N ASP A 330 3.76 -8.28 -11.64
CA ASP A 330 3.46 -7.91 -13.02
C ASP A 330 1.97 -7.95 -13.38
N GLN A 331 1.13 -8.55 -12.54
CA GLN A 331 -0.32 -8.60 -12.71
C GLN A 331 -1.08 -7.66 -11.74
N LEU A 332 -0.35 -6.87 -10.94
CA LEU A 332 -0.94 -5.87 -10.05
C LEU A 332 -1.73 -4.84 -10.85
N ARG A 333 -3.00 -4.63 -10.50
CA ARG A 333 -3.83 -3.61 -11.15
C ARG A 333 -3.72 -2.30 -10.38
N LEU A 334 -3.26 -1.27 -11.08
CA LEU A 334 -3.18 0.10 -10.56
C LEU A 334 -4.23 0.94 -11.29
N GLU A 335 -5.23 1.42 -10.56
CA GLU A 335 -6.32 2.22 -11.11
C GLU A 335 -6.34 3.62 -10.47
N GLY A 336 -6.95 4.58 -11.16
CA GLY A 336 -7.07 5.95 -10.69
C GLY A 336 -5.74 6.64 -10.36
N LEU A 337 -5.74 7.49 -9.34
CA LEU A 337 -4.59 8.28 -8.90
C LEU A 337 -3.65 7.48 -7.98
N SER A 338 -2.88 6.55 -8.57
CA SER A 338 -1.85 5.79 -7.86
C SER A 338 -0.51 6.55 -7.81
N VAL A 339 -0.19 7.18 -6.67
CA VAL A 339 0.99 8.06 -6.49
C VAL A 339 2.20 7.29 -5.96
N PHE A 340 3.34 7.37 -6.65
CA PHE A 340 4.61 6.80 -6.20
C PHE A 340 5.56 7.88 -5.65
N GLY A 341 6.62 7.43 -4.96
CA GLY A 341 7.71 8.30 -4.55
C GLY A 341 8.40 8.92 -5.77
N THR A 342 9.09 10.04 -5.60
CA THR A 342 9.81 10.69 -6.70
C THR A 342 11.27 10.93 -6.33
N THR A 343 12.14 10.95 -7.34
CA THR A 343 13.54 11.30 -7.13
C THR A 343 13.68 12.72 -6.54
N PRO A 344 14.71 12.97 -5.70
CA PRO A 344 14.91 14.28 -5.09
C PRO A 344 15.04 15.41 -6.12
N GLY A 345 14.35 16.52 -5.86
CA GLY A 345 14.46 17.75 -6.65
C GLY A 345 15.77 18.53 -6.42
N GLY A 346 15.92 19.63 -7.18
CA GLY A 346 17.00 20.62 -7.02
C GLY A 346 18.26 20.41 -7.88
N ARG A 347 18.97 21.51 -8.18
CA ARG A 347 20.33 21.47 -8.74
C ARG A 347 21.31 21.08 -7.63
N ARG A 348 22.24 20.19 -7.94
CA ARG A 348 23.28 19.73 -7.01
C ARG A 348 24.65 19.90 -7.65
N THR A 349 25.70 19.91 -6.84
CA THR A 349 27.08 19.95 -7.31
C THR A 349 27.80 18.69 -6.84
N ARG A 350 28.51 18.03 -7.75
CA ARG A 350 29.49 16.98 -7.42
C ARG A 350 30.88 17.56 -7.72
N GLY A 351 31.51 18.17 -6.72
CA GLY A 351 32.65 19.05 -6.96
C GLY A 351 32.20 20.33 -7.68
N LEU A 352 32.86 20.70 -8.78
CA LEU A 352 32.52 21.86 -9.61
C LEU A 352 31.40 21.60 -10.64
N VAL A 353 30.98 20.34 -10.84
CA VAL A 353 30.04 19.98 -11.90
C VAL A 353 28.59 20.02 -11.38
N PRO A 354 27.72 20.87 -11.95
CA PRO A 354 26.30 20.86 -11.63
C PRO A 354 25.64 19.59 -12.22
N PHE A 355 24.91 18.87 -11.37
CA PHE A 355 24.14 17.70 -11.74
C PHE A 355 22.72 17.78 -11.15
N ARG A 356 21.74 17.23 -11.87
CA ARG A 356 20.35 17.13 -11.42
C ARG A 356 19.85 15.71 -11.62
N TRP A 357 19.13 15.18 -10.64
CA TRP A 357 18.44 13.90 -10.79
C TRP A 357 17.42 13.97 -11.92
N THR A 358 17.35 12.89 -12.68
CA THR A 358 16.23 12.62 -13.58
C THR A 358 14.97 12.53 -12.75
N ARG A 359 14.04 13.49 -12.90
CA ARG A 359 12.70 13.37 -12.31
C ARG A 359 12.04 12.09 -12.86
N ARG A 360 11.71 11.18 -11.96
CA ARG A 360 10.97 9.93 -12.23
C ARG A 360 10.31 9.40 -10.96
N GLN A 361 9.36 8.49 -11.13
CA GLN A 361 8.82 7.66 -10.06
C GLN A 361 9.86 6.68 -9.50
N VAL A 362 9.76 6.42 -8.19
CA VAL A 362 10.69 5.60 -7.42
C VAL A 362 9.92 4.79 -6.36
N ILE A 363 10.30 3.53 -6.20
CA ILE A 363 9.80 2.66 -5.12
C ILE A 363 10.52 2.94 -3.79
N GLU A 364 9.85 2.67 -2.68
CA GLU A 364 10.38 2.93 -1.33
C GLU A 364 11.72 2.21 -1.08
N GLU A 365 11.89 1.00 -1.59
CA GLU A 365 13.11 0.22 -1.37
C GLU A 365 14.31 0.80 -2.11
N GLU A 366 14.13 1.46 -3.26
CA GLU A 366 15.21 2.24 -3.87
C GLU A 366 15.54 3.44 -2.99
N ARG A 367 14.55 4.18 -2.49
CA ARG A 367 14.80 5.32 -1.59
C ARG A 367 15.63 4.87 -0.38
N GLN A 368 15.25 3.76 0.26
CA GLN A 368 16.01 3.17 1.38
C GLN A 368 17.43 2.78 0.97
N TRP A 369 17.60 2.09 -0.17
CA TRP A 369 18.92 1.74 -0.71
C TRP A 369 19.80 2.96 -0.99
N ARG A 370 19.22 4.06 -1.48
CA ARG A 370 19.92 5.32 -1.73
C ARG A 370 20.31 6.03 -0.44
N ALA A 371 19.53 5.86 0.62
CA ALA A 371 19.75 6.47 1.93
C ALA A 371 20.68 5.66 2.86
N LEU A 372 21.10 4.45 2.45
CA LEU A 372 21.97 3.55 3.24
C LEU A 372 23.23 4.26 3.77
N PRO A 373 23.55 4.15 5.07
CA PRO A 373 24.67 4.86 5.71
C PRO A 373 26.03 4.68 5.05
N GLY A 374 26.31 3.49 4.49
CA GLY A 374 27.56 3.17 3.79
C GLY A 374 27.78 3.91 2.47
N ARG A 375 26.79 4.68 1.98
CA ARG A 375 26.93 5.51 0.78
C ARG A 375 27.42 6.92 1.11
N ALA A 376 28.19 7.51 0.19
CA ALA A 376 28.67 8.88 0.28
C ALA A 376 27.53 9.88 0.59
N ALA A 377 27.77 10.82 1.50
CA ALA A 377 26.76 11.79 1.95
C ALA A 377 26.14 12.61 0.80
N SER A 378 26.92 12.94 -0.23
CA SER A 378 26.45 13.62 -1.44
C SER A 378 25.43 12.80 -2.24
N ALA A 379 25.55 11.47 -2.22
CA ALA A 379 24.62 10.55 -2.89
C ALA A 379 23.34 10.35 -2.07
N ARG A 380 23.42 10.40 -0.73
CA ARG A 380 22.27 10.24 0.19
C ARG A 380 21.39 11.48 0.29
N ARG A 381 21.96 12.68 0.13
CA ARG A 381 21.26 13.96 0.33
C ARG A 381 19.89 13.94 -0.36
N GLY A 382 18.83 14.40 0.30
CA GLY A 382 17.48 14.52 -0.26
C GLY A 382 16.70 13.23 -0.51
N TRP A 383 17.27 12.04 -0.26
CA TRP A 383 16.52 10.77 -0.25
C TRP A 383 15.82 10.49 1.10
N GLY A 384 15.89 11.45 2.02
CA GLY A 384 15.29 11.36 3.35
C GLY A 384 16.18 10.65 4.38
N ALA A 385 15.57 10.25 5.49
CA ALA A 385 16.25 9.55 6.57
C ALA A 385 16.73 8.16 6.13
N PRO A 386 17.84 7.64 6.70
CA PRO A 386 18.28 6.27 6.46
C PRO A 386 17.21 5.26 6.93
N PRO A 387 17.17 4.07 6.33
CA PRO A 387 16.26 3.02 6.78
C PRO A 387 16.58 2.61 8.23
N PRO A 388 15.57 2.24 9.03
CA PRO A 388 15.76 1.83 10.42
C PRO A 388 16.62 0.57 10.56
N ASP A 389 16.48 -0.38 9.62
CA ASP A 389 17.34 -1.56 9.52
C ASP A 389 18.05 -1.60 8.15
N PRO A 390 19.35 -1.25 8.10
CA PRO A 390 20.15 -1.33 6.87
C PRO A 390 20.29 -2.74 6.30
N GLY A 391 20.22 -3.79 7.13
CA GLY A 391 20.38 -5.18 6.72
C GLY A 391 19.15 -5.74 6.01
N ALA A 392 17.97 -5.18 6.28
CA ALA A 392 16.71 -5.56 5.64
C ALA A 392 16.53 -4.97 4.24
N VAL A 393 17.38 -4.03 3.81
CA VAL A 393 17.24 -3.38 2.51
C VAL A 393 17.53 -4.38 1.38
N PRO A 394 16.61 -4.58 0.43
CA PRO A 394 16.80 -5.53 -0.66
C PRO A 394 18.03 -5.24 -1.53
N GLY A 395 18.66 -6.30 -2.00
CA GLY A 395 19.75 -6.20 -2.98
C GLY A 395 19.27 -5.65 -4.33
N LEU A 396 20.21 -5.09 -5.10
CA LEU A 396 19.95 -4.47 -6.41
C LEU A 396 19.32 -5.42 -7.44
N ALA A 397 19.62 -6.72 -7.37
CA ALA A 397 19.01 -7.72 -8.25
C ALA A 397 17.50 -7.89 -7.95
N SER A 398 17.12 -7.87 -6.68
CA SER A 398 15.72 -7.90 -6.25
C SER A 398 14.99 -6.62 -6.70
N LEU A 399 15.59 -5.45 -6.49
CA LEU A 399 15.01 -4.17 -6.96
C LEU A 399 14.83 -4.15 -8.48
N THR A 400 15.77 -4.72 -9.24
CA THR A 400 15.66 -4.85 -10.69
C THR A 400 14.44 -5.69 -11.08
N THR A 401 14.16 -6.76 -10.34
CA THR A 401 12.99 -7.62 -10.58
C THR A 401 11.70 -6.89 -10.26
N VAL A 402 11.63 -6.19 -9.12
CA VAL A 402 10.47 -5.37 -8.73
C VAL A 402 10.18 -4.30 -9.78
N TYR A 403 11.19 -3.54 -10.21
CA TYR A 403 11.03 -2.52 -11.26
C TYR A 403 10.51 -3.11 -12.57
N ARG A 404 11.06 -4.24 -13.00
CA ARG A 404 10.65 -4.93 -14.23
C ARG A 404 9.20 -5.42 -14.16
N GLN A 405 8.78 -5.97 -13.03
CA GLN A 405 7.40 -6.43 -12.84
C GLN A 405 6.42 -5.26 -12.80
N LEU A 406 6.71 -4.20 -12.03
CA LEU A 406 5.87 -3.00 -12.00
C LEU A 406 5.79 -2.29 -13.36
N ARG A 407 6.90 -2.28 -14.13
CA ARG A 407 6.87 -1.80 -15.51
C ARG A 407 5.87 -2.60 -16.34
N LYS A 408 5.96 -3.94 -16.31
CA LYS A 408 5.07 -4.82 -17.08
C LYS A 408 3.60 -4.61 -16.70
N ALA A 409 3.29 -4.49 -15.41
CA ALA A 409 1.94 -4.19 -14.94
C ALA A 409 1.38 -2.88 -15.54
N ARG A 410 2.21 -1.83 -15.61
CA ARG A 410 1.84 -0.53 -16.22
C ARG A 410 1.72 -0.61 -17.75
N GLU A 411 2.58 -1.38 -18.42
CA GLU A 411 2.49 -1.62 -19.87
C GLU A 411 1.19 -2.36 -20.22
N ASP A 412 0.83 -3.36 -19.42
CA ASP A 412 -0.40 -4.14 -19.57
C ASP A 412 -1.65 -3.25 -19.32
N SER A 413 -1.55 -2.26 -18.42
CA SER A 413 -2.60 -1.24 -18.18
C SER A 413 -2.58 -0.05 -19.16
N LYS A 414 -1.73 -0.08 -20.20
CA LYS A 414 -1.53 1.01 -21.18
C LYS A 414 -1.03 2.35 -20.61
N ASP A 415 -0.46 2.34 -19.41
CA ASP A 415 0.23 3.51 -18.84
C ASP A 415 1.70 3.55 -19.28
N GLU A 416 1.90 3.93 -20.54
CA GLU A 416 3.22 4.06 -21.16
C GLU A 416 4.10 5.13 -20.46
N PRO A 417 3.57 6.29 -20.00
CA PRO A 417 4.35 7.27 -19.23
C PRO A 417 4.90 6.70 -17.93
N GLY A 418 4.05 6.05 -17.13
CA GLY A 418 4.45 5.40 -15.89
C GLY A 418 5.46 4.29 -16.13
N ALA A 419 5.20 3.41 -17.10
CA ALA A 419 6.11 2.32 -17.47
C ALA A 419 7.53 2.82 -17.82
N ALA A 420 7.66 3.95 -18.51
CA ALA A 420 8.96 4.52 -18.85
C ALA A 420 9.80 4.92 -17.62
N ASP A 421 9.16 5.40 -16.54
CA ASP A 421 9.86 5.74 -15.30
C ASP A 421 10.39 4.48 -14.59
N PHE A 422 9.60 3.40 -14.56
CA PHE A 422 10.02 2.11 -14.01
C PHE A 422 11.11 1.44 -14.87
N TYR A 423 11.06 1.57 -16.19
CA TYR A 423 12.14 1.15 -17.09
C TYR A 423 13.45 1.87 -16.78
N TYR A 424 13.39 3.20 -16.57
CA TYR A 424 14.58 3.97 -16.19
C TYR A 424 15.16 3.46 -14.86
N GLY A 425 14.29 3.19 -13.88
CA GLY A 425 14.67 2.62 -12.59
C GLY A 425 15.34 1.25 -12.71
N GLU A 426 14.75 0.34 -13.49
CA GLU A 426 15.31 -0.98 -13.79
C GLU A 426 16.74 -0.87 -14.35
N MET A 427 16.94 -0.04 -15.37
CA MET A 427 18.26 0.16 -15.99
C MET A 427 19.27 0.77 -15.00
N GLU A 428 18.80 1.64 -14.11
CA GLU A 428 19.64 2.23 -13.09
C GLU A 428 20.11 1.20 -12.04
N MET A 429 19.23 0.29 -11.62
CA MET A 429 19.60 -0.80 -10.70
C MET A 429 20.60 -1.76 -11.36
N ARG A 430 20.39 -2.09 -12.65
CA ARG A 430 21.34 -2.92 -13.42
C ARG A 430 22.72 -2.29 -13.55
N ARG A 431 22.78 -0.98 -13.81
CA ARG A 431 24.04 -0.24 -13.92
C ARG A 431 24.87 -0.28 -12.64
N HIS A 432 24.21 -0.27 -11.47
CA HIS A 432 24.89 -0.34 -10.16
C HIS A 432 25.10 -1.76 -9.64
N SER A 433 24.44 -2.77 -10.21
CA SER A 433 24.54 -4.16 -9.76
C SER A 433 25.89 -4.78 -10.13
N PHE A 434 26.57 -5.41 -9.17
CA PHE A 434 27.89 -6.03 -9.37
C PHE A 434 27.83 -7.42 -10.03
N GLY A 435 26.64 -8.02 -10.19
CA GLY A 435 26.44 -9.37 -10.71
C GLY A 435 26.56 -9.53 -12.23
N TYR A 436 26.58 -8.43 -13.00
CA TYR A 436 26.66 -8.45 -14.46
C TYR A 436 28.09 -8.34 -14.98
N ARG A 437 28.36 -8.92 -16.17
CA ARG A 437 29.68 -8.87 -16.84
C ARG A 437 30.13 -7.40 -16.95
N ARG A 438 31.42 -7.12 -16.75
CA ARG A 438 31.97 -5.75 -16.80
C ARG A 438 31.60 -5.01 -18.11
N ALA A 439 31.53 -5.74 -19.24
CA ALA A 439 31.15 -5.21 -20.53
C ALA A 439 29.70 -4.67 -20.57
N GLU A 440 28.74 -5.40 -19.99
CA GLU A 440 27.33 -4.98 -19.94
C GLU A 440 27.14 -3.70 -19.13
N ARG A 441 27.87 -3.57 -18.01
CA ARG A 441 27.87 -2.34 -17.21
C ARG A 441 28.43 -1.16 -17.98
N TRP A 442 29.51 -1.36 -18.73
CA TRP A 442 30.07 -0.34 -19.60
C TRP A 442 29.07 0.09 -20.68
N LEU A 443 28.38 -0.87 -21.30
CA LEU A 443 27.34 -0.60 -22.28
C LEU A 443 26.17 0.18 -21.69
N LEU A 444 25.68 -0.19 -20.50
CA LEU A 444 24.64 0.55 -19.79
C LEU A 444 25.09 1.97 -19.40
N GLN A 445 26.36 2.12 -19.00
CA GLN A 445 26.94 3.42 -18.69
C GLN A 445 26.97 4.33 -19.93
N ALA A 446 27.39 3.79 -21.09
CA ALA A 446 27.38 4.51 -22.36
C ALA A 446 25.95 4.84 -22.81
N TYR A 447 25.02 3.89 -22.73
CA TYR A 447 23.62 4.11 -23.12
C TYR A 447 22.93 5.17 -22.23
N TRP A 448 23.24 5.20 -20.94
CA TRP A 448 22.79 6.26 -20.03
C TRP A 448 23.36 7.64 -20.41
N SER A 449 24.67 7.73 -20.68
CA SER A 449 25.33 9.01 -20.98
C SER A 449 24.88 9.57 -22.32
N LEU A 450 24.69 8.72 -23.33
CA LEU A 450 24.34 9.12 -24.69
C LEU A 450 22.87 9.52 -24.83
N SER A 451 21.94 8.74 -24.29
CA SER A 451 20.50 8.93 -24.55
C SER A 451 19.62 8.88 -23.31
N GLY A 452 20.20 8.67 -22.11
CA GLY A 452 19.43 8.47 -20.89
C GLY A 452 18.54 7.22 -20.98
N TYR A 453 19.10 6.13 -21.49
CA TYR A 453 18.39 4.88 -21.80
C TYR A 453 17.32 5.03 -22.89
N GLY A 454 17.60 5.84 -23.92
CA GLY A 454 16.67 6.04 -25.05
C GLY A 454 15.43 6.87 -24.72
N LEU A 455 15.34 7.46 -23.52
CA LEU A 455 14.18 8.24 -23.09
C LEU A 455 14.37 9.76 -23.23
N ARG A 456 15.56 10.23 -23.60
CA ARG A 456 15.91 11.66 -23.61
C ARG A 456 16.54 12.13 -24.92
N ALA A 457 15.69 12.61 -25.83
CA ALA A 457 16.12 13.15 -27.12
C ALA A 457 17.13 14.30 -26.98
N ALA A 458 16.94 15.19 -26.01
CA ALA A 458 17.83 16.33 -25.79
C ALA A 458 19.29 15.93 -25.51
N ARG A 459 19.53 14.79 -24.84
CA ARG A 459 20.90 14.30 -24.62
C ARG A 459 21.52 13.77 -25.91
N ALA A 460 20.76 12.99 -26.68
CA ALA A 460 21.22 12.45 -27.95
C ALA A 460 21.50 13.58 -28.96
N LEU A 461 20.63 14.60 -29.02
CA LEU A 461 20.83 15.80 -29.86
C LEU A 461 22.05 16.62 -29.42
N ALA A 462 22.29 16.76 -28.12
CA ALA A 462 23.50 17.44 -27.63
C ALA A 462 24.78 16.68 -28.03
N TRP A 463 24.76 15.35 -27.96
CA TRP A 463 25.87 14.52 -28.44
C TRP A 463 26.05 14.59 -29.95
N LEU A 464 24.96 14.63 -30.72
CA LEU A 464 24.98 14.85 -32.16
C LEU A 464 25.66 16.18 -32.50
N VAL A 465 25.19 17.29 -31.91
CA VAL A 465 25.78 18.61 -32.12
C VAL A 465 27.25 18.64 -31.71
N THR A 466 27.60 18.03 -30.58
CA THR A 466 28.99 17.94 -30.12
C THR A 466 29.86 17.15 -31.10
N ALA A 467 29.37 16.01 -31.59
CA ALA A 467 30.07 15.19 -32.56
C ALA A 467 30.26 15.95 -33.88
N MET A 468 29.22 16.63 -34.38
CA MET A 468 29.30 17.47 -35.56
C MET A 468 30.34 18.57 -35.41
N ILE A 469 30.37 19.27 -34.26
CA ILE A 469 31.39 20.30 -33.98
C ILE A 469 32.79 19.67 -34.03
N VAL A 470 33.01 18.53 -33.36
CA VAL A 470 34.31 17.85 -33.36
C VAL A 470 34.71 17.41 -34.77
N SER A 471 33.79 16.86 -35.56
CA SER A 471 34.00 16.49 -36.97
C SER A 471 34.37 17.70 -37.82
N VAL A 472 33.66 18.83 -37.66
CA VAL A 472 33.96 20.08 -38.39
C VAL A 472 35.35 20.60 -38.02
N PHE A 473 35.68 20.66 -36.73
CA PHE A 473 37.02 21.07 -36.28
C PHE A 473 38.12 20.14 -36.84
N ALA A 474 37.91 18.82 -36.79
CA ALA A 474 38.87 17.85 -37.30
C ALA A 474 39.04 17.96 -38.83
N LEU A 475 37.95 18.12 -39.58
CA LEU A 475 37.98 18.33 -41.03
C LEU A 475 38.64 19.65 -41.40
N THR A 476 38.44 20.71 -40.62
CA THR A 476 39.06 22.03 -40.87
C THR A 476 40.57 21.94 -40.70
N LEU A 477 41.06 21.24 -39.67
CA LEU A 477 42.50 21.06 -39.40
C LEU A 477 43.19 20.06 -40.34
N TRP A 478 42.52 18.95 -40.66
CA TRP A 478 43.15 17.78 -41.29
C TRP A 478 42.41 17.22 -42.50
N GLY A 479 41.15 17.58 -42.74
CA GLY A 479 40.32 16.92 -43.75
C GLY A 479 40.22 17.65 -45.09
N VAL A 480 40.14 18.98 -45.08
CA VAL A 480 40.02 19.79 -46.30
C VAL A 480 41.42 20.05 -46.89
N PRO A 481 41.68 19.70 -48.17
CA PRO A 481 42.95 19.97 -48.82
C PRO A 481 43.17 21.47 -49.06
N SER A 482 44.43 21.91 -49.15
CA SER A 482 44.77 23.32 -49.39
C SER A 482 44.51 23.78 -50.84
N SER A 483 44.29 22.83 -51.75
CA SER A 483 43.99 23.06 -53.16
C SER A 483 42.98 22.00 -53.62
N ASP A 484 41.86 22.41 -54.22
CA ASP A 484 40.96 21.47 -54.90
C ASP A 484 41.65 20.91 -56.15
N PRO A 485 41.48 19.61 -56.47
CA PRO A 485 41.94 19.08 -57.75
C PRO A 485 41.23 19.83 -58.89
N GLY A 486 41.99 20.20 -59.92
CA GLY A 486 41.54 21.07 -61.00
C GLY A 486 40.27 20.58 -61.71
N ALA A 487 39.42 21.53 -62.11
CA ALA A 487 38.17 21.26 -62.81
C ALA A 487 38.40 20.50 -64.13
N VAL A 488 37.61 19.44 -64.36
CA VAL A 488 37.54 18.78 -65.66
C VAL A 488 36.59 19.58 -66.54
N THR A 489 37.13 20.38 -67.45
CA THR A 489 36.32 21.13 -68.41
C THR A 489 36.08 20.25 -69.63
N THR A 490 34.84 19.85 -69.86
CA THR A 490 34.44 19.12 -71.07
C THR A 490 33.80 20.07 -72.07
N GLY A 491 34.39 20.18 -73.26
CA GLY A 491 33.85 20.97 -74.36
C GLY A 491 33.66 20.13 -75.60
N ILE A 492 32.65 20.44 -76.42
CA ILE A 492 32.52 19.90 -77.77
C ILE A 492 33.10 20.95 -78.71
N LEU A 493 34.09 20.57 -79.52
CA LEU A 493 34.70 21.49 -80.48
C LEU A 493 33.67 21.84 -81.57
N PRO A 494 33.33 23.12 -81.80
CA PRO A 494 32.41 23.49 -82.86
C PRO A 494 33.02 23.13 -84.22
N GLY A 495 32.30 22.32 -85.02
CA GLY A 495 32.69 21.96 -86.39
C GLY A 495 33.27 20.56 -86.60
N THR A 496 33.68 19.83 -85.54
CA THR A 496 34.20 18.44 -85.68
C THR A 496 33.48 17.40 -84.83
N GLY A 497 32.61 17.81 -83.90
CA GLY A 497 31.81 16.89 -83.06
C GLY A 497 32.63 16.09 -82.05
N ARG A 498 33.95 16.27 -81.97
CA ARG A 498 34.82 15.60 -81.01
C ARG A 498 34.70 16.23 -79.62
N ARG A 499 34.43 15.38 -78.63
CA ARG A 499 34.39 15.73 -77.20
C ARG A 499 35.82 15.80 -76.69
N ILE A 500 36.24 16.94 -76.18
CA ILE A 500 37.55 17.12 -75.56
C ILE A 500 37.36 17.24 -74.04
N THR A 501 38.01 16.33 -73.32
CA THR A 501 38.14 16.31 -71.86
C THR A 501 39.53 16.82 -71.50
N LEU A 502 39.62 18.00 -70.88
CA LEU A 502 40.85 18.51 -70.29
C LEU A 502 40.84 18.15 -68.80
N SER A 503 41.67 17.19 -68.37
CA SER A 503 41.94 16.97 -66.94
C SER A 503 43.29 17.57 -66.58
N THR A 504 43.31 18.47 -65.61
CA THR A 504 44.55 18.97 -65.00
C THR A 504 44.95 18.02 -63.87
N ASP A 505 45.97 17.19 -64.08
CA ASP A 505 46.54 16.34 -63.03
C ASP A 505 47.18 17.23 -61.96
N THR A 506 46.48 17.42 -60.85
CA THR A 506 47.01 18.03 -59.63
C THR A 506 47.37 16.90 -58.67
N PRO A 507 48.49 16.99 -57.92
CA PRO A 507 48.92 15.92 -57.03
C PRO A 507 47.89 15.65 -55.93
N SER A 508 47.99 14.47 -55.31
CA SER A 508 47.08 13.97 -54.28
C SER A 508 46.73 15.04 -53.24
N PRO A 509 45.46 15.14 -52.80
CA PRO A 509 44.98 16.20 -51.89
C PRO A 509 45.85 16.27 -50.63
N GLY A 510 46.70 17.29 -50.55
CA GLY A 510 47.69 17.48 -49.50
C GLY A 510 47.39 18.70 -48.62
N LEU A 511 47.92 18.69 -47.40
CA LEU A 511 47.88 19.82 -46.47
C LEU A 511 49.21 20.57 -46.51
N THR A 512 49.19 21.83 -46.94
CA THR A 512 50.35 22.72 -46.88
C THR A 512 50.09 23.85 -45.88
N GLY A 513 51.07 24.15 -45.01
CA GLY A 513 51.03 25.25 -44.04
C GLY A 513 50.93 24.85 -42.55
N PRO A 514 51.31 25.77 -41.62
CA PRO A 514 51.26 25.57 -40.17
C PRO A 514 49.82 25.49 -39.61
N LEU A 515 49.63 24.82 -38.47
CA LEU A 515 48.30 24.55 -37.87
C LEU A 515 47.48 25.82 -37.59
N THR A 516 48.14 26.94 -37.28
CA THR A 516 47.52 28.22 -36.94
C THR A 516 46.84 28.90 -38.14
N GLU A 517 47.26 28.58 -39.36
CA GLU A 517 46.74 29.20 -40.60
C GLU A 517 45.62 28.35 -41.23
N ARG A 518 45.28 27.20 -40.66
CA ARG A 518 44.30 26.26 -41.23
C ARG A 518 42.85 26.59 -40.87
N PHE A 519 42.62 27.49 -39.92
CA PHE A 519 41.29 27.88 -39.46
C PHE A 519 40.75 29.05 -40.29
N THR A 520 40.52 28.83 -41.59
CA THR A 520 39.96 29.83 -42.50
C THR A 520 38.45 29.64 -42.68
N GLY A 521 37.72 30.73 -42.97
CA GLY A 521 36.27 30.70 -43.17
C GLY A 521 35.84 29.71 -44.26
N GLU A 522 36.54 29.68 -45.39
CA GLU A 522 36.26 28.76 -46.51
C GLU A 522 36.44 27.28 -46.13
N ARG A 523 37.48 26.95 -45.34
CA ARG A 523 37.71 25.58 -44.85
C ARG A 523 36.64 25.15 -43.86
N VAL A 524 36.21 26.05 -42.98
CA VAL A 524 35.12 25.79 -42.04
C VAL A 524 33.82 25.57 -42.80
N GLU A 525 33.50 26.40 -43.79
CA GLU A 525 32.29 26.25 -44.62
C GLU A 525 32.27 24.92 -45.37
N LYS A 526 33.37 24.55 -46.04
CA LYS A 526 33.51 23.23 -46.69
C LYS A 526 33.35 22.09 -45.67
N SER A 527 33.95 22.20 -44.50
CA SER A 527 33.84 21.19 -43.44
C SER A 527 32.41 21.05 -42.92
N VAL A 528 31.69 22.16 -42.73
CA VAL A 528 30.28 22.15 -42.33
C VAL A 528 29.41 21.47 -43.40
N GLN A 529 29.60 21.78 -44.68
CA GLN A 529 28.88 21.14 -45.77
C GLN A 529 29.14 19.63 -45.82
N VAL A 530 30.40 19.19 -45.65
CA VAL A 530 30.74 17.76 -45.60
C VAL A 530 30.04 17.06 -44.44
N VAL A 531 30.08 17.64 -43.23
CA VAL A 531 29.44 17.06 -42.05
C VAL A 531 27.93 16.99 -42.21
N LEU A 532 27.26 18.10 -42.55
CA LEU A 532 25.81 18.12 -42.76
C LEU A 532 25.37 17.11 -43.81
N ASN A 533 26.08 17.05 -44.94
CA ASN A 533 25.79 16.09 -45.99
C ASN A 533 26.09 14.66 -45.55
N SER A 534 27.06 14.41 -44.68
CA SER A 534 27.35 13.06 -44.19
C SER A 534 26.33 12.53 -43.18
N VAL A 535 25.67 13.42 -42.42
CA VAL A 535 24.59 13.04 -41.48
C VAL A 535 23.33 12.62 -42.23
N ILE A 536 23.01 13.33 -43.32
CA ILE A 536 21.72 13.20 -44.02
C ILE A 536 21.85 12.39 -45.32
N PHE A 537 22.98 12.52 -46.02
CA PHE A 537 23.22 11.98 -47.35
C PHE A 537 24.46 11.05 -47.41
N ARG A 538 24.53 10.24 -48.46
CA ARG A 538 25.51 9.15 -48.58
C ARG A 538 26.88 9.61 -49.13
N ALA A 539 26.98 10.81 -49.69
CA ALA A 539 28.22 11.37 -50.24
C ALA A 539 28.23 12.90 -50.18
N SER A 540 29.33 13.49 -49.69
CA SER A 540 29.54 14.94 -49.72
C SER A 540 29.97 15.47 -51.10
N GLY A 541 30.48 14.58 -51.98
CA GLY A 541 30.98 14.94 -53.31
C GLY A 541 32.25 15.80 -53.28
N GLN A 542 32.85 16.01 -52.10
CA GLN A 542 34.01 16.86 -51.89
C GLN A 542 35.31 16.05 -51.94
N SER A 543 36.37 16.66 -52.47
CA SER A 543 37.71 16.08 -52.40
C SER A 543 38.26 16.24 -50.97
N LEU A 544 38.64 15.13 -50.34
CA LEU A 544 39.14 15.09 -48.97
C LEU A 544 40.56 14.50 -48.95
N THR A 545 41.36 14.93 -47.98
CA THR A 545 42.63 14.24 -47.67
C THR A 545 42.34 12.83 -47.15
N THR A 546 43.36 11.96 -47.09
CA THR A 546 43.21 10.62 -46.48
C THR A 546 42.67 10.69 -45.04
N ALA A 547 43.15 11.65 -44.25
CA ALA A 547 42.64 11.90 -42.90
C ALA A 547 41.18 12.39 -42.93
N GLY A 548 40.83 13.26 -43.88
CA GLY A 548 39.46 13.72 -44.10
C GLY A 548 38.50 12.59 -44.45
N THR A 549 38.93 11.63 -45.28
CA THR A 549 38.15 10.43 -45.61
C THR A 549 37.85 9.60 -44.37
N TYR A 550 38.84 9.35 -43.49
CA TYR A 550 38.62 8.61 -42.25
C TYR A 550 37.69 9.35 -41.27
N ILE A 551 37.81 10.69 -41.18
CA ILE A 551 36.92 11.51 -40.35
C ILE A 551 35.49 11.45 -40.88
N GLU A 552 35.29 11.59 -42.20
CA GLU A 552 33.97 11.48 -42.83
C GLU A 552 33.38 10.08 -42.62
N MET A 553 34.15 9.01 -42.80
CA MET A 553 33.67 7.64 -42.54
C MET A 553 33.23 7.44 -41.09
N THR A 554 33.96 8.03 -40.13
CA THR A 554 33.63 7.94 -38.71
C THR A 554 32.35 8.72 -38.38
N SER A 555 32.23 9.94 -38.91
CA SER A 555 31.05 10.80 -38.79
C SER A 555 29.79 10.10 -39.33
N ARG A 556 29.88 9.45 -40.51
CA ARG A 556 28.79 8.66 -41.14
C ARG A 556 28.29 7.49 -40.29
N LEU A 557 29.05 7.02 -39.31
CA LEU A 557 28.63 5.96 -38.41
C LEU A 557 28.05 6.52 -37.10
N ILE A 558 28.73 7.51 -36.52
CA ILE A 558 28.41 8.01 -35.18
C ILE A 558 27.20 8.97 -35.21
N GLU A 559 27.18 9.92 -36.14
CA GLU A 559 26.21 11.00 -36.14
C GLU A 559 24.79 10.52 -36.50
N PRO A 560 24.58 9.68 -37.54
CA PRO A 560 23.28 9.03 -37.75
C PRO A 560 22.83 8.16 -36.58
N GLY A 561 23.78 7.54 -35.85
CA GLY A 561 23.49 6.79 -34.63
C GLY A 561 22.89 7.66 -33.51
N PHE A 562 23.42 8.86 -33.30
CA PHE A 562 22.83 9.83 -32.36
C PHE A 562 21.48 10.36 -32.82
N LEU A 563 21.32 10.62 -34.12
CA LEU A 563 20.03 11.01 -34.70
C LEU A 563 18.98 9.91 -34.49
N ALA A 564 19.33 8.65 -34.73
CA ALA A 564 18.45 7.50 -34.50
C ALA A 564 18.04 7.38 -33.02
N LEU A 565 18.99 7.54 -32.08
CA LEU A 565 18.69 7.56 -30.65
C LEU A 565 17.77 8.72 -30.25
N ALA A 566 17.93 9.91 -30.87
CA ALA A 566 17.05 11.04 -30.64
C ALA A 566 15.64 10.76 -31.16
N LEU A 567 15.51 10.22 -32.38
CA LEU A 567 14.23 9.86 -32.99
C LEU A 567 13.50 8.77 -32.18
N LEU A 568 14.20 7.76 -31.70
CA LEU A 568 13.64 6.74 -30.81
C LEU A 568 13.09 7.36 -29.51
N ALA A 569 13.82 8.30 -28.93
CA ALA A 569 13.37 9.00 -27.72
C ALA A 569 12.17 9.91 -27.97
N VAL A 570 12.09 10.56 -29.14
CA VAL A 570 10.92 11.37 -29.54
C VAL A 570 9.71 10.47 -29.77
N ARG A 571 9.87 9.38 -30.52
CA ARG A 571 8.79 8.38 -30.74
C ARG A 571 8.26 7.85 -29.40
N GLY A 572 9.16 7.49 -28.50
CA GLY A 572 8.79 7.04 -27.16
C GLY A 572 8.10 8.13 -26.33
N ARG A 573 8.34 9.42 -26.61
CA ARG A 573 7.62 10.53 -25.95
C ARG A 573 6.25 10.83 -26.56
N LEU A 574 6.06 10.58 -27.86
CA LEU A 574 4.76 10.74 -28.53
C LEU A 574 3.79 9.60 -28.26
N LYS A 575 4.32 8.39 -27.97
CA LYS A 575 3.52 7.22 -27.58
C LYS A 575 3.01 7.31 -26.13
N ARG A 576 3.69 8.12 -25.32
CA ARG A 576 3.34 8.45 -23.93
C ARG A 576 2.37 9.62 -23.92
#